data_AF-A0A3M7LI44-F1
#
_entry.id   AF-A0A3M7LI44-F1
#
_cell.length_a   1.000
_cell.length_b   1.000
_cell.length_c   1.000
_cell.angle_alpha   90.00
_cell.angle_beta   90.00
_cell.angle_gamma   90.00
#
_symmetry.space_group_name_H-M   'P 1'
#
loop_
_entity.id
_entity.type
_entity.pdbx_description
1 polymer ?
#
loop_
_entity_poly.entity_id
_entity_poly.type
_entity_poly.pdbx_seq_one_letter_code
_entity_poly.pdbx_strand_id
1 'polypeptide(L)'
;MVITDKKHEKMIVEILTESFENVMIDNSINFIVGFGKNRKKKLRGLFTYQFRMALMYGKVFINNDLNAVILFIHSKNLHSKDCF
;
A
#
# COMPACT_ATOMS: atom_id res chain seq x y z
N MET A 1 11.25 -2.10 -13.82
CA MET A 1 10.42 -1.35 -12.86
C MET A 1 10.81 0.11 -12.93
N VAL A 2 9.85 1.03 -12.85
CA VAL A 2 10.06 2.48 -12.87
C VAL A 2 9.67 3.08 -11.52
N ILE A 3 10.40 4.10 -11.08
CA ILE A 3 10.05 4.87 -9.88
C ILE A 3 8.84 5.73 -10.23
N THR A 4 7.85 5.78 -9.34
CA THR A 4 6.62 6.53 -9.55
C THR A 4 6.40 7.62 -8.49
N ASP A 5 5.41 8.46 -8.74
CA ASP A 5 5.06 9.65 -7.96
C ASP A 5 3.57 9.64 -7.56
N LYS A 6 3.14 10.71 -6.89
CA LYS A 6 1.77 10.89 -6.40
C LYS A 6 0.69 10.81 -7.49
N LYS A 7 1.00 11.07 -8.76
CA LYS A 7 -0.01 11.07 -9.84
C LYS A 7 -0.60 9.68 -10.07
N HIS A 8 0.13 8.65 -9.67
CA HIS A 8 -0.27 7.26 -9.84
C HIS A 8 -0.96 6.66 -8.60
N GLU A 9 -1.24 7.47 -7.56
CA GLU A 9 -1.83 7.03 -6.28
C GLU A 9 -3.06 6.15 -6.49
N LYS A 10 -4.04 6.63 -7.25
CA LYS A 10 -5.31 5.92 -7.45
C LYS A 10 -5.12 4.54 -8.08
N MET A 11 -4.27 4.45 -9.10
CA MET A 11 -3.99 3.19 -9.80
C MET A 11 -3.24 2.21 -8.88
N ILE A 12 -2.21 2.69 -8.19
CA ILE A 12 -1.39 1.86 -7.30
C ILE A 12 -2.22 1.33 -6.12
N VAL A 13 -3.04 2.17 -5.51
CA VAL A 13 -3.95 1.77 -4.44
C VAL A 13 -4.94 0.71 -4.93
N GLU A 14 -5.43 0.81 -6.16
CA GLU A 14 -6.35 -0.18 -6.71
C GLU A 14 -5.64 -1.52 -6.99
N ILE A 15 -4.45 -1.52 -7.62
CA ILE A 15 -3.64 -2.73 -7.84
C ILE A 15 -3.40 -3.47 -6.51
N LEU A 16 -2.96 -2.74 -5.48
CA LEU A 16 -2.73 -3.31 -4.15
C LEU A 16 -4.04 -3.81 -3.52
N THR A 17 -5.13 -3.05 -3.63
CA THR A 17 -6.43 -3.45 -3.09
C THR A 17 -6.90 -4.75 -3.73
N GLU A 18 -6.88 -4.85 -5.05
CA GLU A 18 -7.31 -6.02 -5.81
C GLU A 18 -6.42 -7.24 -5.52
N SER A 19 -5.10 -7.05 -5.44
CA SER A 19 -4.14 -8.12 -5.10
C SER A 19 -4.42 -8.79 -3.76
N PHE A 20 -4.99 -8.05 -2.80
CA PHE A 20 -5.26 -8.52 -1.45
C PHE A 20 -6.75 -8.71 -1.14
N GLU A 21 -7.67 -8.41 -2.07
CA GLU A 21 -9.11 -8.49 -1.83
C GLU A 21 -9.56 -9.90 -1.45
N ASN A 22 -9.05 -10.89 -2.17
CA ASN A 22 -9.42 -12.30 -2.01
C ASN A 22 -8.46 -13.08 -1.09
N VAL A 23 -7.47 -12.42 -0.49
CA VAL A 23 -6.53 -13.04 0.46
C VAL A 23 -7.20 -13.07 1.83
N MET A 24 -7.66 -14.24 2.26
CA MET A 24 -8.45 -14.41 3.50
C MET A 24 -7.71 -15.18 4.61
N ILE A 25 -6.44 -15.48 4.42
CA ILE A 25 -5.58 -16.14 5.42
C ILE A 25 -5.15 -15.15 6.52
N ASP A 26 -4.91 -15.63 7.73
CA ASP A 26 -4.44 -14.78 8.83
C ASP A 26 -3.08 -14.15 8.50
N ASN A 27 -3.03 -12.82 8.52
CA ASN A 27 -1.82 -12.02 8.32
C ASN A 27 -2.02 -10.62 8.91
N SER A 28 -0.95 -9.81 8.92
CA SER A 28 -0.97 -8.45 9.47
C SER A 28 -1.97 -7.53 8.78
N ILE A 29 -2.19 -7.69 7.47
CA ILE A 29 -3.19 -6.91 6.72
C ILE A 29 -4.59 -7.26 7.23
N ASN A 30 -4.90 -8.56 7.30
CA ASN A 30 -6.22 -9.07 7.70
C ASN A 30 -6.53 -8.82 9.18
N PHE A 31 -5.52 -8.73 10.04
CA PHE A 31 -5.67 -8.24 11.41
C PHE A 31 -6.20 -6.79 11.45
N ILE A 32 -5.70 -5.91 10.58
CA ILE A 32 -6.11 -4.49 10.53
C ILE A 32 -7.48 -4.32 9.84
N VAL A 33 -7.68 -4.96 8.69
CA VAL A 33 -8.86 -4.71 7.85
C VAL A 33 -10.06 -5.60 8.23
N GLY A 34 -9.80 -6.79 8.78
CA GLY A 34 -10.80 -7.81 9.09
C GLY A 34 -11.51 -8.38 7.85
N PHE A 35 -12.49 -9.25 8.09
CA PHE A 35 -13.18 -10.03 7.05
C PHE A 35 -14.62 -9.57 6.76
N GLY A 36 -15.03 -8.41 7.25
CA GLY A 36 -16.41 -7.92 7.16
C GLY A 36 -16.78 -7.22 5.85
N LYS A 37 -18.04 -6.80 5.73
CA LYS A 37 -18.63 -6.15 4.53
C LYS A 37 -17.88 -4.89 4.04
N ASN A 38 -17.12 -4.23 4.91
CA ASN A 38 -16.35 -3.02 4.59
C ASN A 38 -14.87 -3.29 4.26
N ARG A 39 -14.48 -4.55 4.10
CA ARG A 39 -13.09 -4.97 3.91
C ARG A 39 -12.39 -4.23 2.76
N LYS A 40 -12.99 -4.18 1.57
CA LYS A 40 -12.42 -3.48 0.41
C LYS A 40 -12.16 -2.00 0.67
N LYS A 41 -13.10 -1.32 1.36
CA LYS A 41 -12.95 0.09 1.78
C LYS A 41 -11.77 0.26 2.74
N LYS A 42 -11.60 -0.66 3.69
CA LYS A 42 -10.48 -0.65 4.64
C LYS A 42 -9.13 -0.94 3.97
N LEU A 43 -9.08 -1.88 3.02
CA LEU A 43 -7.88 -2.12 2.20
C LEU A 43 -7.46 -0.86 1.44
N ARG A 44 -8.41 -0.19 0.76
CA ARG A 44 -8.10 1.07 0.07
C ARG A 44 -7.54 2.12 1.03
N GLY A 45 -8.13 2.26 2.22
CA GLY A 45 -7.62 3.18 3.24
C GLY A 45 -6.19 2.82 3.69
N LEU A 46 -5.95 1.54 4.00
CA LEU A 46 -4.63 1.04 4.40
C LEU A 46 -3.58 1.28 3.31
N PHE A 47 -3.85 0.90 2.07
CA PHE A 47 -2.89 1.05 0.98
C PHE A 47 -2.69 2.49 0.55
N THR A 48 -3.70 3.36 0.68
CA THR A 48 -3.53 4.80 0.52
C THR A 48 -2.51 5.34 1.52
N TYR A 49 -2.62 4.95 2.79
CA TYR A 49 -1.67 5.34 3.82
C TYR A 49 -0.26 4.79 3.52
N GLN A 50 -0.13 3.48 3.27
CA GLN A 50 1.16 2.85 2.99
C GLN A 50 1.86 3.44 1.75
N PHE A 51 1.11 3.74 0.69
CA PHE A 51 1.63 4.42 -0.50
C PHE A 51 2.20 5.80 -0.17
N ARG A 52 1.47 6.61 0.61
CA ARG A 52 1.92 7.95 1.02
C ARG A 52 3.14 7.88 1.92
N MET A 53 3.21 6.91 2.83
CA MET A 53 4.40 6.67 3.65
C MET A 53 5.61 6.28 2.80
N ALA A 54 5.41 5.41 1.80
CA ALA A 54 6.47 5.05 0.88
C ALA A 54 6.94 6.22 0.02
N LEU A 55 6.06 7.13 -0.40
CA LEU A 55 6.48 8.36 -1.09
C LEU A 55 7.23 9.33 -0.17
N MET A 56 6.83 9.42 1.11
CA MET A 56 7.43 10.35 2.06
C MET A 56 8.81 9.89 2.54
N TYR A 57 8.96 8.59 2.80
CA TYR A 57 10.14 8.03 3.47
C TYR A 57 10.92 7.04 2.60
N GLY A 58 10.59 6.91 1.33
CA GLY A 58 11.11 5.84 0.50
C GLY A 58 10.89 6.04 -0.99
N LYS A 59 10.52 4.95 -1.66
CA LYS A 59 10.25 4.92 -3.10
C LYS A 59 9.10 3.96 -3.38
N VAL A 60 8.35 4.28 -4.44
CA VAL A 60 7.37 3.35 -5.00
C VAL A 60 7.84 2.95 -6.38
N PHE A 61 7.80 1.65 -6.66
CA PHE A 61 8.16 1.08 -7.94
C PHE A 61 6.95 0.40 -8.56
N ILE A 62 6.77 0.57 -9.86
CA ILE A 62 5.76 -0.12 -10.66
C ILE A 62 6.42 -0.79 -11.87
N ASN A 63 5.94 -1.94 -12.30
CA ASN A 63 6.42 -2.55 -13.55
C ASN A 63 5.82 -1.87 -14.79
N ASN A 64 6.37 -2.15 -15.97
CA ASN A 64 5.95 -1.50 -17.22
C ASN A 64 4.51 -1.86 -17.62
N ASP A 65 4.04 -3.05 -17.23
CA ASP A 65 2.67 -3.51 -17.50
C ASP A 65 1.65 -2.96 -16.50
N LEU A 66 2.08 -2.09 -15.57
CA LEU A 66 1.25 -1.41 -14.58
C LEU A 66 0.38 -2.37 -13.74
N ASN A 67 0.88 -3.56 -13.43
CA ASN A 67 0.15 -4.59 -12.69
C ASN A 67 0.89 -5.13 -11.45
N ALA A 68 2.12 -4.67 -11.19
CA ALA A 68 2.90 -5.05 -10.02
C ALA A 68 3.52 -3.81 -9.37
N VAL A 69 3.40 -3.72 -8.04
CA VAL A 69 3.87 -2.59 -7.24
C VAL A 69 4.77 -3.07 -6.11
N ILE A 70 5.87 -2.33 -5.88
CA ILE A 70 6.66 -2.44 -4.65
C ILE A 70 6.59 -1.10 -3.91
N LEU A 71 6.14 -1.16 -2.65
CA LEU A 71 6.27 -0.06 -1.70
C LEU A 71 7.57 -0.29 -0.91
N PHE A 72 8.55 0.59 -1.07
CA PHE A 72 9.82 0.50 -0.36
C PHE A 72 9.97 1.69 0.59
N ILE A 73 10.19 1.42 1.88
CA ILE A 73 10.35 2.45 2.90
C ILE A 73 11.78 2.39 3.45
N HIS A 74 12.50 3.51 3.45
CA HIS A 74 13.83 3.57 4.05
C HIS A 74 13.70 3.70 5.58
N SER A 75 14.09 2.66 6.33
CA SER A 75 13.92 2.63 7.80
C SER A 75 14.66 3.75 8.54
N LYS A 76 15.72 4.33 7.95
CA LYS A 76 16.47 5.45 8.54
C LYS A 76 15.68 6.76 8.59
N ASN A 77 14.65 6.89 7.76
CA ASN A 77 13.85 8.10 7.64
C ASN A 77 12.53 8.01 8.41
N LEU A 78 12.18 6.83 8.93
CA LEU A 78 11.05 6.64 9.83
C LEU A 78 11.47 7.08 11.24
N HIS A 79 11.14 8.31 11.62
CA HIS A 79 11.22 8.70 13.02
C HIS A 79 10.01 8.12 13.76
N SER A 80 10.22 7.56 14.96
CA SER A 80 9.18 6.88 15.75
C SER A 80 7.97 7.76 16.10
N LYS A 81 8.07 9.07 15.91
CA LYS A 81 7.00 10.05 16.10
C LYS A 81 6.04 10.20 14.92
N ASP A 82 6.38 9.65 13.76
CA ASP A 82 5.57 9.81 12.54
C ASP A 82 4.56 8.65 12.33
N CYS A 83 4.59 7.64 13.21
CA CYS A 83 3.75 6.44 13.13
C CYS A 83 2.52 6.44 14.05
N PHE A 84 2.31 7.47 14.88
CA PHE A 84 1.18 7.55 15.83
C PHE A 84 0.64 8.96 16.01
#